data_AF-A0A0Q9TYY0-F1
#
_entry.id   AF-A0A0Q9TYY0-F1
#
_cell.length_a   1.000
_cell.length_b   1.000
_cell.length_c   1.000
_cell.angle_alpha   90.00
_cell.angle_beta   90.00
_cell.angle_gamma   90.00
#
_symmetry.space_group_name_H-M   'P 1'
#
loop_
_entity.id
_entity.type
_entity.pdbx_description
1 polymer ?
#
loop_
_entity_poly.entity_id
_entity_poly.type
_entity_poly.pdbx_seq_one_letter_code
_entity_poly.pdbx_strand_id
1 'polypeptide(L)'
;MRVALMVTCLNDAMFPDAGKAVVTLLRRLGVDVEFPAAQTCCGQPMVNTGYLDEAVPVVRSFVRAFEGYDAVVTPSGSCAGSARHQHSIVARRSGDPGLATAVAEISPRVHELSEFLVDVLGVEDVGASFPHAVTYHPTCHSLRMLGVGDRPERLLRAVRGLRLLDLPRAEECCGFGGTFALKNADTSVAMGADKARHVRESGAEVLVAGDSSCLMHIGGLLTRQRAGVRVMHLAEVLASTEGATRAGAAR
;
A
#
# COMPACT_ATOMS: atom_id res chain seq x y z
N MET A 1 -19.96 -1.81 -10.47
CA MET A 1 -19.45 -1.69 -9.08
C MET A 1 -18.74 -0.36 -8.96
N ARG A 2 -19.23 0.52 -8.08
CA ARG A 2 -18.64 1.82 -7.79
C ARG A 2 -17.62 1.68 -6.68
N VAL A 3 -16.36 1.95 -7.00
CA VAL A 3 -15.22 1.79 -6.10
C VAL A 3 -14.62 3.13 -5.78
N ALA A 4 -14.46 3.43 -4.49
CA ALA A 4 -13.71 4.59 -4.07
C ALA A 4 -12.21 4.25 -3.98
N LEU A 5 -11.38 5.07 -4.61
CA LEU A 5 -9.94 5.06 -4.35
C LEU A 5 -9.65 5.84 -3.07
N MET A 6 -9.22 5.11 -2.05
CA MET A 6 -8.53 5.68 -0.90
C MET A 6 -7.04 5.77 -1.26
N VAL A 7 -6.59 6.93 -1.74
CA VAL A 7 -5.27 7.07 -2.38
C VAL A 7 -4.10 6.94 -1.39
N THR A 8 -4.35 7.20 -0.10
CA THR A 8 -3.39 7.41 1.00
C THR A 8 -2.73 8.79 1.00
N CYS A 9 -2.39 9.30 2.19
CA CYS A 9 -1.72 10.60 2.31
C CYS A 9 -0.31 10.64 1.69
N LEU A 10 0.46 9.54 1.74
CA LEU A 10 1.80 9.50 1.16
C LEU A 10 1.75 9.49 -0.37
N ASN A 11 0.84 8.73 -0.97
CA ASN A 11 0.74 8.73 -2.43
C ASN A 11 0.27 10.09 -2.93
N ASP A 12 -0.75 10.68 -2.30
CA ASP A 12 -1.27 11.97 -2.75
C ASP A 12 -0.20 13.08 -2.66
N ALA A 13 0.56 13.14 -1.56
CA ALA A 13 1.52 14.21 -1.33
C ALA A 13 2.91 13.98 -1.96
N MET A 14 3.36 12.72 -2.07
CA MET A 14 4.76 12.40 -2.41
C MET A 14 4.92 11.42 -3.58
N PHE A 15 3.99 10.48 -3.74
CA PHE A 15 4.09 9.40 -4.73
C PHE A 15 2.80 9.27 -5.57
N PRO A 16 2.37 10.33 -6.28
CA PRO A 16 1.06 10.39 -6.92
C PRO A 16 0.90 9.38 -8.05
N ASP A 17 2.01 8.95 -8.65
CA ASP A 17 2.00 7.99 -9.75
C ASP A 17 1.49 6.61 -9.31
N ALA A 18 1.69 6.22 -8.05
CA ALA A 18 1.08 5.02 -7.49
C ALA A 18 -0.46 5.11 -7.51
N GLY A 19 -1.03 6.26 -7.12
CA GLY A 19 -2.47 6.49 -7.17
C GLY A 19 -3.02 6.49 -8.60
N LYS A 20 -2.34 7.17 -9.53
CA LYS A 20 -2.71 7.17 -10.97
C LYS A 20 -2.65 5.78 -11.57
N ALA A 21 -1.67 4.97 -11.17
CA ALA A 21 -1.53 3.60 -11.61
C ALA A 21 -2.69 2.72 -11.14
N VAL A 22 -3.16 2.88 -9.89
CA VAL A 22 -4.38 2.21 -9.41
C VAL A 22 -5.58 2.56 -10.27
N VAL A 23 -5.82 3.85 -10.53
CA VAL A 23 -6.95 4.28 -11.38
C VAL A 23 -6.85 3.69 -12.78
N THR A 24 -5.65 3.73 -13.39
CA THR A 24 -5.38 3.19 -14.72
C THR A 24 -5.66 1.68 -14.77
N LEU A 25 -5.15 0.94 -13.80
CA LEU A 25 -5.31 -0.50 -13.67
C LEU A 25 -6.79 -0.88 -13.50
N LEU A 26 -7.47 -0.30 -12.52
CA LEU A 26 -8.84 -0.65 -12.19
C LEU A 26 -9.81 -0.28 -13.31
N ARG A 27 -9.65 0.88 -13.96
CA ARG A 27 -10.47 1.27 -15.12
C ARG A 27 -10.25 0.35 -16.31
N ARG A 28 -9.01 -0.10 -16.55
CA ARG A 28 -8.70 -1.10 -17.59
C ARG A 28 -9.43 -2.42 -17.34
N LEU A 29 -9.64 -2.78 -16.07
CA LEU A 29 -10.40 -3.96 -15.65
C LEU A 29 -11.93 -3.71 -15.59
N GLY A 30 -12.41 -2.56 -16.08
CA GLY A 30 -13.84 -2.25 -16.14
C GLY A 30 -14.46 -1.77 -14.82
N VAL A 31 -13.64 -1.40 -13.83
CA VAL A 31 -14.11 -0.86 -12.54
C VAL A 31 -14.40 0.63 -12.68
N ASP A 32 -15.57 1.05 -12.18
CA ASP A 32 -15.92 2.46 -12.06
C ASP A 32 -15.27 3.04 -10.80
N VAL A 33 -14.12 3.70 -10.99
CA VAL A 33 -13.29 4.25 -9.91
C VAL A 33 -13.52 5.75 -9.76
N GLU A 34 -13.91 6.13 -8.55
CA GLU A 34 -14.08 7.50 -8.11
C GLU A 34 -13.00 7.87 -7.08
N PHE A 35 -12.63 9.16 -7.06
CA PHE A 35 -11.75 9.74 -6.06
C PHE A 35 -12.55 10.70 -5.18
N PRO A 36 -12.98 10.29 -3.98
CA PRO A 36 -13.72 11.17 -3.08
C PRO A 36 -12.83 12.34 -2.62
N ALA A 37 -13.17 13.58 -3.02
CA ALA A 37 -12.39 14.77 -2.66
C ALA A 37 -12.44 15.08 -1.14
N ALA A 38 -13.41 14.52 -0.43
CA ALA A 38 -13.54 14.67 1.02
C ALA A 38 -12.61 13.73 1.82
N GLN A 39 -11.87 12.82 1.16
CA GLN A 39 -10.99 11.88 1.85
C GLN A 39 -9.79 12.60 2.49
N THR A 40 -9.32 12.07 3.61
CA THR A 40 -8.14 12.58 4.34
C THR A 40 -7.16 11.44 4.65
N CYS A 41 -6.39 11.55 5.75
CA CYS A 41 -5.57 10.45 6.27
C CYS A 41 -6.44 9.32 6.86
N CYS A 42 -5.89 8.10 6.88
CA CYS A 42 -6.48 6.95 7.57
C CYS A 42 -6.46 7.08 9.11
N GLY A 43 -5.69 8.01 9.66
CA GLY A 43 -5.57 8.22 11.12
C GLY A 43 -4.56 7.31 11.82
N GLN A 44 -3.93 6.36 11.11
CA GLN A 44 -2.99 5.40 11.71
C GLN A 44 -1.90 6.05 12.59
N PRO A 45 -1.19 7.13 12.18
CA PRO A 45 -0.13 7.71 13.00
C PRO A 45 -0.61 8.23 14.37
N MET A 46 -1.84 8.76 14.43
CA MET A 46 -2.46 9.23 15.67
C MET A 46 -2.75 8.03 16.58
N VAL A 47 -3.38 7.00 16.04
CA VAL A 47 -3.72 5.79 16.79
C VAL A 47 -2.48 5.09 17.33
N ASN A 48 -1.45 4.89 16.49
CA ASN A 48 -0.19 4.26 16.89
C ASN A 48 0.58 5.05 17.96
N THR A 49 0.29 6.35 18.11
CA THR A 49 0.92 7.20 19.13
C THR A 49 0.04 7.35 20.38
N GLY A 50 -1.19 6.84 20.38
CA GLY A 50 -2.10 6.91 21.52
C GLY A 50 -3.05 8.12 21.52
N TYR A 51 -3.05 8.93 20.46
CA TYR A 51 -3.95 10.07 20.29
C TYR A 51 -5.33 9.63 19.78
N LEU A 52 -6.02 8.80 20.56
CA LEU A 52 -7.31 8.22 20.15
C LEU A 52 -8.42 9.26 20.11
N ASP A 53 -8.41 10.23 21.03
CA ASP A 53 -9.44 11.28 21.09
C ASP A 53 -9.30 12.22 19.88
N GLU A 54 -8.07 12.56 19.49
CA GLU A 54 -7.75 13.35 18.30
C GLU A 54 -8.00 12.57 16.99
N ALA A 55 -7.98 11.23 17.03
CA ALA A 55 -8.31 10.40 15.87
C ALA A 55 -9.82 10.33 15.57
N VAL A 56 -10.69 10.63 16.54
CA VAL A 56 -12.16 10.59 16.37
C VAL A 56 -12.65 11.41 15.17
N PRO A 57 -12.31 12.70 15.02
CA PRO A 57 -12.74 13.48 13.86
C PRO A 57 -12.21 12.91 12.53
N VAL A 58 -11.00 12.35 12.52
CA VAL A 58 -10.41 11.74 11.32
C VAL A 58 -11.20 10.50 10.89
N VAL A 59 -11.53 9.61 11.83
CA VAL A 59 -12.34 8.42 11.55
C VAL A 59 -13.76 8.80 11.12
N ARG A 60 -14.35 9.85 11.71
CA ARG A 60 -15.66 10.35 11.27
C ARG A 60 -15.63 10.89 9.84
N SER A 61 -14.60 11.65 9.48
CA SER A 61 -14.41 12.13 8.10
C SER A 61 -14.18 10.97 7.13
N PHE A 62 -13.41 9.95 7.54
CA PHE A 62 -13.19 8.75 6.74
C PHE A 62 -14.51 8.05 6.39
N VAL A 63 -15.33 7.74 7.41
CA VAL A 63 -16.64 7.09 7.20
C VAL A 63 -17.50 7.89 6.24
N ARG A 64 -17.62 9.21 6.44
CA ARG A 64 -18.42 10.09 5.57
C ARG A 64 -17.88 10.15 4.13
N ALA A 65 -16.57 10.18 3.95
CA ALA A 65 -15.98 10.29 2.61
C ALA A 65 -16.18 9.03 1.76
N PHE A 66 -16.35 7.87 2.41
CA PHE A 66 -16.41 6.57 1.76
C PHE A 66 -17.75 5.85 1.94
N GLU A 67 -18.76 6.50 2.52
CA GLU A 67 -20.11 5.95 2.62
C GLU A 67 -20.76 5.79 1.23
N GLY A 68 -21.59 4.75 1.06
CA GLY A 68 -22.35 4.52 -0.16
C GLY A 68 -21.60 3.89 -1.34
N TYR A 69 -20.29 3.61 -1.21
CA TYR A 69 -19.54 2.83 -2.20
C TYR A 69 -19.68 1.32 -1.97
N ASP A 70 -19.56 0.56 -3.07
CA ASP A 70 -19.58 -0.91 -3.03
C ASP A 70 -18.29 -1.44 -2.38
N ALA A 71 -17.15 -0.80 -2.67
CA ALA A 71 -15.85 -1.11 -2.10
C ALA A 71 -14.96 0.14 -2.00
N VAL A 72 -14.03 0.11 -1.05
CA VAL A 72 -12.96 1.10 -0.90
C VAL A 72 -11.64 0.39 -1.15
N VAL A 73 -10.89 0.81 -2.16
CA VAL A 73 -9.60 0.21 -2.51
C VAL A 73 -8.48 1.16 -2.14
N THR A 74 -7.47 0.64 -1.44
CA THR A 74 -6.27 1.38 -1.07
C THR A 74 -4.99 0.65 -1.51
N PRO A 75 -4.05 1.34 -2.18
CA PRO A 75 -2.70 0.83 -2.45
C PRO A 75 -1.81 0.93 -1.20
N SER A 76 -2.27 0.34 -0.09
CA SER A 76 -1.55 0.35 1.19
C SER A 76 -2.16 -0.63 2.16
N GLY A 77 -1.38 -1.64 2.54
CA GLY A 77 -1.75 -2.57 3.60
C GLY A 77 -1.84 -1.86 4.96
N SER A 78 -1.03 -0.84 5.20
CA SER A 78 -1.11 -0.05 6.45
C SER A 78 -2.41 0.73 6.58
N CYS A 79 -2.85 1.39 5.51
CA CYS A 79 -4.10 2.13 5.49
C CYS A 79 -5.34 1.22 5.59
N ALA A 80 -5.37 0.12 4.83
CA ALA A 80 -6.44 -0.88 4.94
C ALA A 80 -6.47 -1.52 6.33
N GLY A 81 -5.31 -1.84 6.92
CA GLY A 81 -5.22 -2.39 8.28
C GLY A 81 -5.72 -1.42 9.35
N SER A 82 -5.44 -0.13 9.20
CA SER A 82 -5.96 0.89 10.11
C SER A 82 -7.48 0.98 10.04
N ALA A 83 -8.04 1.08 8.83
CA ALA A 83 -9.48 1.18 8.63
C ALA A 83 -10.23 -0.08 9.10
N ARG A 84 -9.66 -1.28 8.90
CA ARG A 84 -10.28 -2.55 9.31
C ARG A 84 -10.19 -2.85 10.79
N HIS A 85 -9.09 -2.50 11.46
CA HIS A 85 -8.85 -2.92 12.84
C HIS A 85 -8.89 -1.75 13.82
N GLN A 86 -8.20 -0.66 13.49
CA GLN A 86 -7.93 0.44 14.42
C GLN A 86 -9.09 1.42 14.54
N HIS A 87 -9.84 1.67 13.46
CA HIS A 87 -11.01 2.56 13.49
C HIS A 87 -12.05 2.10 14.52
N SER A 88 -12.20 0.79 14.73
CA SER A 88 -13.11 0.25 15.75
C SER A 88 -12.73 0.68 17.18
N ILE A 89 -11.42 0.81 17.47
CA ILE A 89 -10.91 1.25 18.77
C ILE A 89 -11.26 2.72 18.97
N VAL A 90 -11.01 3.55 17.95
CA VAL A 90 -11.32 4.99 17.96
C VAL A 90 -12.83 5.23 18.10
N ALA A 91 -13.64 4.47 17.36
CA ALA A 91 -15.10 4.59 17.43
C ALA A 91 -15.63 4.23 18.83
N ARG A 92 -15.13 3.15 19.45
CA ARG A 92 -15.47 2.83 20.85
C ARG A 92 -15.02 3.92 21.82
N ARG A 93 -13.82 4.47 21.64
CA ARG A 93 -13.29 5.55 22.47
C ARG A 93 -14.16 6.81 22.41
N SER A 94 -14.74 7.10 21.24
CA SER A 94 -15.59 8.29 21.04
C SER A 94 -16.87 8.30 21.86
N GLY A 95 -17.34 7.13 22.33
CA GLY A 95 -18.63 7.00 23.00
C GLY A 95 -19.86 7.21 22.09
N ASP A 96 -19.68 7.39 20.78
CA ASP A 96 -20.74 7.61 19.79
C ASP A 96 -21.15 6.27 19.14
N PRO A 97 -22.35 5.74 19.45
CA PRO A 97 -22.83 4.48 18.86
C PRO A 97 -23.03 4.55 17.34
N GLY A 98 -23.35 5.74 16.81
CA GLY A 98 -23.51 5.96 15.38
C GLY A 98 -22.17 5.81 14.64
N LEU A 99 -21.10 6.38 15.20
CA LEU A 99 -19.76 6.20 14.64
C LEU A 99 -19.31 4.74 14.71
N ALA A 100 -19.58 4.05 15.81
CA ALA A 100 -19.26 2.63 15.94
C ALA A 100 -19.98 1.77 14.90
N THR A 101 -21.26 2.04 14.66
CA THR A 101 -22.06 1.35 13.64
C THR A 101 -21.49 1.60 12.25
N ALA A 102 -21.26 2.86 11.90
CA ALA A 102 -20.79 3.21 10.56
C ALA A 102 -19.36 2.69 10.27
N VAL A 103 -18.48 2.65 11.28
CA VAL A 103 -17.18 1.96 11.16
C VAL A 103 -17.37 0.47 10.91
N ALA A 104 -18.24 -0.20 11.66
CA ALA A 104 -18.49 -1.63 11.48
C ALA A 104 -19.04 -1.97 10.08
N GLU A 105 -19.84 -1.07 9.49
CA GLU A 105 -20.39 -1.22 8.14
C GLU A 105 -19.33 -1.04 7.03
N ILE A 106 -18.42 -0.07 7.20
CA ILE A 106 -17.44 0.27 6.15
C ILE A 106 -16.18 -0.57 6.20
N SER A 107 -15.68 -0.92 7.39
CA SER A 107 -14.44 -1.68 7.58
C SER A 107 -14.34 -2.92 6.67
N PRO A 108 -15.35 -3.82 6.57
CA PRO A 108 -15.23 -5.02 5.72
C PRO A 108 -15.15 -4.74 4.22
N ARG A 109 -15.49 -3.51 3.78
CA ARG A 109 -15.43 -3.08 2.37
C ARG A 109 -14.11 -2.40 2.00
N VAL A 110 -13.21 -2.23 2.97
CA VAL A 110 -11.88 -1.64 2.73
C VAL A 110 -10.89 -2.73 2.38
N HIS A 111 -10.46 -2.74 1.12
CA HIS A 111 -9.56 -3.72 0.57
C HIS A 111 -8.19 -3.14 0.26
N GLU A 112 -7.15 -3.93 0.53
CA GLU A 112 -5.84 -3.68 -0.07
C GLU A 112 -5.90 -4.03 -1.57
N LEU A 113 -5.12 -3.35 -2.41
CA LEU A 113 -5.19 -3.48 -3.86
C LEU A 113 -5.07 -4.94 -4.35
N SER A 114 -4.07 -5.68 -3.89
CA SER A 114 -3.88 -7.08 -4.33
C SER A 114 -4.98 -8.01 -3.84
N GLU A 115 -5.46 -7.79 -2.62
CA GLU A 115 -6.63 -8.48 -2.06
C GLU A 115 -7.88 -8.22 -2.90
N PHE A 116 -8.12 -6.96 -3.29
CA PHE A 116 -9.26 -6.61 -4.13
C PHE A 116 -9.19 -7.27 -5.52
N LEU A 117 -8.03 -7.22 -6.17
CA LEU A 117 -7.84 -7.83 -7.50
C LEU A 117 -8.09 -9.34 -7.47
N VAL A 118 -7.53 -10.03 -6.48
CA VAL A 118 -7.58 -11.50 -6.43
C VAL A 118 -8.90 -11.99 -5.84
N ASP A 119 -9.35 -11.46 -4.71
CA ASP A 119 -10.48 -12.03 -3.97
C ASP A 119 -11.84 -11.45 -4.39
N VAL A 120 -11.87 -10.18 -4.82
CA VAL A 120 -13.13 -9.52 -5.22
C VAL A 120 -13.34 -9.59 -6.73
N LEU A 121 -12.31 -9.26 -7.52
CA LEU A 121 -12.41 -9.33 -8.99
C LEU A 121 -12.10 -10.72 -9.55
N GLY A 122 -11.42 -11.60 -8.79
CA GLY A 122 -11.08 -12.93 -9.26
C GLY A 122 -10.02 -12.94 -10.37
N VAL A 123 -9.16 -11.91 -10.44
CA VAL A 123 -8.15 -11.76 -11.51
C VAL A 123 -6.73 -11.83 -10.97
N GLU A 124 -5.88 -12.55 -11.69
CA GLU A 124 -4.43 -12.62 -11.45
C GLU A 124 -3.64 -12.03 -12.62
N ASP A 125 -4.06 -12.31 -13.85
CA ASP A 125 -3.50 -11.66 -15.05
C ASP A 125 -4.31 -10.39 -15.38
N VAL A 126 -3.67 -9.24 -15.19
CA VAL A 126 -4.25 -7.92 -15.46
C VAL A 126 -3.76 -7.32 -16.79
N GLY A 127 -3.15 -8.13 -17.65
CA GLY A 127 -2.59 -7.75 -18.95
C GLY A 127 -1.27 -6.97 -18.86
N ALA A 128 -0.56 -7.08 -17.75
CA ALA A 128 0.64 -6.30 -17.49
C ALA A 128 1.88 -6.83 -18.23
N SER A 129 2.84 -5.95 -18.51
CA SER A 129 4.17 -6.30 -19.01
C SER A 129 5.24 -5.43 -18.36
N PHE A 130 6.29 -6.08 -17.85
CA PHE A 130 7.39 -5.43 -17.15
C PHE A 130 8.66 -6.28 -17.20
N PRO A 131 9.51 -6.13 -18.24
CA PRO A 131 10.65 -7.03 -18.50
C PRO A 131 11.86 -6.75 -17.61
N HIS A 132 11.71 -6.90 -16.30
CA HIS A 132 12.75 -6.66 -15.29
C HIS A 132 12.83 -7.78 -14.26
N ALA A 133 14.01 -7.95 -13.66
CA ALA A 133 14.18 -8.71 -12.44
C ALA A 133 13.62 -7.94 -11.24
N VAL A 134 12.62 -8.51 -10.58
CA VAL A 134 11.89 -7.86 -9.49
C VAL A 134 12.01 -8.70 -8.22
N THR A 135 12.17 -8.05 -7.08
CA THR A 135 11.93 -8.68 -5.78
C THR A 135 10.81 -7.96 -5.05
N TYR A 136 10.00 -8.70 -4.29
CA TYR A 136 8.83 -8.16 -3.59
C TYR A 136 9.09 -8.06 -2.09
N HIS A 137 8.81 -6.90 -1.51
CA HIS A 137 8.79 -6.71 -0.07
C HIS A 137 7.35 -6.83 0.45
N PRO A 138 7.00 -7.95 1.11
CA PRO A 138 5.71 -8.08 1.75
C PRO A 138 5.66 -7.19 2.99
N THR A 139 4.70 -6.26 3.04
CA THR A 139 4.65 -5.26 4.10
C THR A 139 4.09 -5.86 5.39
N CYS A 140 4.56 -5.37 6.54
CA CYS A 140 4.19 -5.96 7.83
C CYS A 140 2.67 -5.91 8.12
N HIS A 141 1.98 -4.87 7.65
CA HIS A 141 0.52 -4.76 7.80
C HIS A 141 -0.21 -5.70 6.85
N SER A 142 0.28 -5.86 5.62
CA SER A 142 -0.27 -6.84 4.67
C SER A 142 -0.13 -8.27 5.21
N LEU A 143 1.05 -8.63 5.73
CA LEU A 143 1.30 -9.96 6.29
C LEU A 143 0.52 -10.21 7.59
N ARG A 144 0.65 -9.31 8.57
CA ARG A 144 0.30 -9.62 9.97
C ARG A 144 -1.05 -9.07 10.40
N MET A 145 -1.49 -7.94 9.83
CA MET A 145 -2.81 -7.38 10.17
C MET A 145 -3.88 -7.89 9.22
N LEU A 146 -3.60 -7.85 7.92
CA LEU A 146 -4.59 -8.14 6.89
C LEU A 146 -4.62 -9.59 6.44
N GLY A 147 -3.51 -10.33 6.53
CA GLY A 147 -3.44 -11.69 6.01
C GLY A 147 -3.49 -11.75 4.47
N VAL A 148 -2.90 -10.75 3.80
CA VAL A 148 -2.86 -10.64 2.32
C VAL A 148 -2.15 -11.83 1.67
N GLY A 149 -1.24 -12.50 2.38
CA GLY A 149 -0.62 -13.75 1.90
C GLY A 149 0.14 -13.57 0.59
N ASP A 150 -0.05 -14.51 -0.35
CA ASP A 150 0.69 -14.63 -1.60
C ASP A 150 0.07 -13.86 -2.79
N ARG A 151 -1.07 -13.18 -2.57
CA ARG A 151 -1.81 -12.47 -3.63
C ARG A 151 -0.96 -11.47 -4.44
N PRO A 152 -0.09 -10.64 -3.84
CA PRO A 152 0.81 -9.76 -4.59
C PRO A 152 1.75 -10.54 -5.51
N GLU A 153 2.28 -11.67 -5.03
CA GLU A 153 3.22 -12.48 -5.82
C GLU A 153 2.52 -13.24 -6.95
N ARG A 154 1.29 -13.72 -6.72
CA ARG A 154 0.45 -14.31 -7.79
C ARG A 154 0.25 -13.32 -8.93
N LEU A 155 -0.13 -12.08 -8.60
CA LEU A 155 -0.25 -11.00 -9.58
C LEU A 155 1.08 -10.72 -10.30
N LEU A 156 2.19 -10.62 -9.56
CA LEU A 156 3.51 -10.38 -10.14
C LEU A 156 3.98 -11.50 -11.07
N ARG A 157 3.72 -12.78 -10.72
CA ARG A 157 4.05 -13.94 -11.55
C ARG A 157 3.28 -13.97 -12.88
N ALA A 158 2.10 -13.34 -12.93
CA ALA A 158 1.32 -13.18 -14.16
C ALA A 158 1.82 -12.03 -15.07
N VAL A 159 2.72 -11.16 -14.59
CA VAL A 159 3.23 -10.03 -15.38
C VAL A 159 4.19 -10.52 -16.46
N ARG A 160 3.89 -10.24 -17.73
CA ARG A 160 4.70 -10.70 -18.86
C ARG A 160 6.11 -10.10 -18.84
N GLY A 161 7.12 -10.96 -18.94
CA GLY A 161 8.54 -10.60 -18.95
C GLY A 161 9.14 -10.34 -17.56
N LEU A 162 8.34 -10.30 -16.49
CA LEU A 162 8.84 -10.10 -15.13
C LEU A 162 9.49 -11.38 -14.61
N ARG A 163 10.68 -11.24 -14.02
CA ARG A 163 11.35 -12.34 -13.31
C ARG A 163 11.33 -12.06 -11.82
N LEU A 164 10.47 -12.76 -11.08
CA LEU A 164 10.34 -12.60 -9.64
C LEU A 164 11.47 -13.36 -8.93
N LEU A 165 12.24 -12.64 -8.11
CA LEU A 165 13.36 -13.13 -7.31
C LEU A 165 13.01 -13.08 -5.83
N ASP A 166 13.39 -14.12 -5.10
CA ASP A 166 13.16 -14.20 -3.67
C ASP A 166 13.90 -13.09 -2.93
N LEU A 167 13.22 -12.45 -1.98
CA LEU A 167 13.82 -11.49 -1.06
C LEU A 167 14.35 -12.25 0.16
N PRO A 168 15.67 -12.29 0.41
CA PRO A 168 16.19 -12.83 1.66
C PRO A 168 15.53 -12.14 2.86
N ARG A 169 15.14 -12.94 3.85
CA ARG A 169 14.45 -12.45 5.07
C ARG A 169 13.23 -11.57 4.76
N ALA A 170 12.43 -11.94 3.75
CA ALA A 170 11.30 -11.13 3.25
C ALA A 170 10.40 -10.57 4.37
N GLU A 171 10.10 -11.39 5.39
CA GLU A 171 9.21 -11.07 6.51
C GLU A 171 9.75 -10.08 7.55
N GLU A 172 11.05 -9.76 7.50
CA GLU A 172 11.65 -8.75 8.36
C GLU A 172 11.14 -7.35 8.01
N CYS A 173 10.81 -6.58 9.05
CA CYS A 173 10.29 -5.23 8.91
C CYS A 173 11.36 -4.30 8.31
N CYS A 174 10.93 -3.38 7.43
CA CYS A 174 11.82 -2.37 6.85
C CYS A 174 12.28 -1.30 7.86
N GLY A 175 11.62 -1.20 9.02
CA GLY A 175 11.96 -0.23 10.06
C GLY A 175 11.27 1.14 9.94
N PHE A 176 10.40 1.37 8.96
CA PHE A 176 9.70 2.66 8.84
C PHE A 176 8.71 2.89 10.00
N GLY A 177 7.65 2.09 10.11
CA GLY A 177 6.70 2.12 11.23
C GLY A 177 6.04 3.48 11.51
N GLY A 178 6.02 4.41 10.56
CA GLY A 178 5.47 5.76 10.73
C GLY A 178 6.25 6.58 11.76
N THR A 179 5.60 6.95 12.86
CA THR A 179 6.23 7.71 13.96
C THR A 179 7.38 6.95 14.63
N PHE A 180 7.45 5.62 14.49
CA PHE A 180 8.56 4.83 14.98
C PHE A 180 9.90 5.29 14.41
N ALA A 181 10.01 5.46 13.08
CA ALA A 181 11.25 5.92 12.45
C ALA A 181 11.70 7.30 12.92
N LEU A 182 10.76 8.17 13.29
CA LEU A 182 11.08 9.50 13.82
C LEU A 182 11.55 9.44 15.28
N LYS A 183 10.93 8.58 16.10
CA LYS A 183 11.22 8.48 17.54
C LYS A 183 12.44 7.59 17.84
N ASN A 184 12.73 6.62 16.97
CA ASN A 184 13.78 5.61 17.16
C ASN A 184 14.64 5.53 15.88
N ALA A 185 15.18 6.68 15.47
CA ALA A 185 15.86 6.82 14.18
C ALA A 185 17.02 5.81 14.01
N ASP A 186 17.88 5.64 15.02
CA ASP A 186 19.02 4.73 14.94
C ASP A 186 18.59 3.28 14.72
N THR A 187 17.57 2.82 15.45
CA THR A 187 17.00 1.48 15.29
C THR A 187 16.34 1.32 13.92
N SER A 188 15.56 2.31 13.49
CA SER A 188 14.89 2.31 12.19
C SER A 188 15.88 2.23 11.02
N VAL A 189 16.99 2.98 11.12
CA VAL A 189 18.07 2.97 10.13
C VAL A 189 18.78 1.63 10.12
N ALA A 190 19.07 1.04 11.27
CA ALA A 190 19.70 -0.28 11.35
C ALA A 190 18.82 -1.36 10.68
N MET A 191 17.54 -1.42 11.01
CA MET A 191 16.57 -2.34 10.39
C MET A 191 16.46 -2.11 8.88
N GLY A 192 16.39 -0.85 8.45
CA GLY A 192 16.32 -0.51 7.04
C GLY A 192 17.61 -0.88 6.29
N ALA A 193 18.78 -0.73 6.92
CA ALA A 193 20.05 -1.10 6.34
C ALA A 193 20.16 -2.61 6.11
N ASP A 194 19.69 -3.42 7.07
CA ASP A 194 19.57 -4.86 6.91
C ASP A 194 18.64 -5.22 5.75
N LYS A 195 17.45 -4.60 5.69
CA LYS A 195 16.52 -4.80 4.57
C LYS A 195 17.13 -4.41 3.22
N ALA A 196 17.80 -3.26 3.13
CA ALA A 196 18.47 -2.82 1.91
C ALA A 196 19.60 -3.77 1.46
N ARG A 197 20.35 -4.33 2.42
CA ARG A 197 21.34 -5.38 2.14
C ARG A 197 20.66 -6.62 1.52
N HIS A 198 19.59 -7.12 2.11
CA HIS A 198 18.85 -8.27 1.58
C HIS A 198 18.25 -8.00 0.19
N VAL A 199 17.75 -6.79 -0.06
CA VAL A 199 17.30 -6.39 -1.41
C VAL A 199 18.45 -6.50 -2.42
N ARG A 200 19.67 -6.07 -2.06
CA ARG A 200 20.85 -6.21 -2.94
C ARG A 200 21.27 -7.66 -3.13
N GLU A 201 21.22 -8.48 -2.08
CA GLU A 201 21.52 -9.93 -2.14
C GLU A 201 20.59 -10.69 -3.09
N SER A 202 19.34 -10.23 -3.26
CA SER A 202 18.40 -10.82 -4.22
C SER A 202 18.86 -10.70 -5.69
N GLY A 203 19.71 -9.70 -6.00
CA GLY A 203 20.11 -9.40 -7.38
C GLY A 203 19.02 -8.76 -8.24
N ALA A 204 17.93 -8.28 -7.65
CA ALA A 204 16.85 -7.62 -8.38
C ALA A 204 17.22 -6.23 -8.90
N GLU A 205 16.66 -5.85 -10.05
CA GLU A 205 16.76 -4.51 -10.62
C GLU A 205 15.76 -3.54 -9.96
N VAL A 206 14.63 -4.08 -9.51
CA VAL A 206 13.52 -3.32 -8.92
C VAL A 206 13.00 -3.99 -7.66
N LEU A 207 12.93 -3.23 -6.58
CA LEU A 207 12.19 -3.56 -5.38
C LEU A 207 10.74 -3.09 -5.52
N VAL A 208 9.80 -4.01 -5.36
CA VAL A 208 8.36 -3.72 -5.40
C VAL A 208 7.74 -3.92 -4.02
N ALA A 209 6.79 -3.06 -3.65
CA ALA A 209 5.98 -3.23 -2.44
C ALA A 209 4.57 -2.63 -2.62
N GLY A 210 3.64 -3.04 -1.77
CA GLY A 210 2.27 -2.50 -1.70
C GLY A 210 2.10 -1.30 -0.76
N ASP A 211 3.18 -0.75 -0.18
CA ASP A 211 3.11 0.46 0.64
C ASP A 211 4.27 1.41 0.29
N SER A 212 3.94 2.63 -0.16
CA SER A 212 4.92 3.67 -0.50
C SER A 212 5.77 4.11 0.68
N SER A 213 5.29 3.97 1.91
CA SER A 213 6.05 4.27 3.12
C SER A 213 7.27 3.35 3.28
N CYS A 214 7.10 2.05 3.03
CA CYS A 214 8.20 1.09 3.03
C CYS A 214 9.18 1.38 1.89
N LEU A 215 8.67 1.69 0.69
CA LEU A 215 9.50 2.02 -0.47
C LEU A 215 10.31 3.31 -0.24
N MET A 216 9.71 4.34 0.36
CA MET A 216 10.40 5.58 0.70
C MET A 216 11.59 5.34 1.62
N HIS A 217 11.39 4.51 2.66
CA HIS A 217 12.44 4.20 3.64
C HIS A 217 13.57 3.35 3.04
N ILE A 218 13.23 2.23 2.42
CA ILE A 218 14.21 1.31 1.82
C ILE A 218 14.91 2.00 0.63
N GLY A 219 14.15 2.67 -0.23
CA GLY A 219 14.65 3.38 -1.40
C GLY A 219 15.58 4.53 -1.04
N GLY A 220 15.31 5.26 0.05
CA GLY A 220 16.22 6.28 0.56
C GLY A 220 17.59 5.72 0.97
N LEU A 221 17.60 4.53 1.60
CA LEU A 221 18.84 3.84 1.97
C LEU A 221 19.58 3.29 0.75
N LEU A 222 18.88 2.64 -0.17
CA LEU A 222 19.45 2.12 -1.43
C LEU A 222 20.08 3.26 -2.26
N THR A 223 19.42 4.41 -2.31
CA THR A 223 19.92 5.60 -3.02
C THR A 223 21.19 6.14 -2.38
N ARG A 224 21.21 6.30 -1.05
CA ARG A 224 22.41 6.73 -0.30
C ARG A 224 23.60 5.79 -0.50
N GLN A 225 23.32 4.50 -0.62
CA GLN A 225 24.32 3.45 -0.85
C GLN A 225 24.71 3.31 -2.33
N ARG A 226 24.08 4.06 -3.25
CA ARG A 226 24.27 3.94 -4.71
C ARG A 226 24.10 2.50 -5.20
N ALA A 227 23.09 1.81 -4.66
CA ALA A 227 22.90 0.38 -4.88
C ALA A 227 22.46 0.00 -6.31
N GLY A 228 22.00 0.97 -7.12
CA GLY A 228 21.52 0.71 -8.48
C GLY A 228 20.15 0.01 -8.57
N VAL A 229 19.47 -0.20 -7.44
CA VAL A 229 18.15 -0.82 -7.36
C VAL A 229 17.07 0.25 -7.36
N ARG A 230 16.10 0.16 -8.26
CA ARG A 230 14.92 1.04 -8.30
C ARG A 230 13.87 0.59 -7.31
N VAL A 231 13.02 1.51 -6.85
CA VAL A 231 11.82 1.20 -6.05
C VAL A 231 10.59 1.54 -6.84
N MET A 232 9.55 0.70 -6.78
CA MET A 232 8.31 0.90 -7.54
C MET A 232 7.12 0.34 -6.78
N HIS A 233 5.98 1.03 -6.81
CA HIS A 233 4.77 0.52 -6.19
C HIS A 233 4.18 -0.64 -7.01
N LEU A 234 3.58 -1.63 -6.33
CA LEU A 234 2.93 -2.77 -6.98
C LEU A 234 1.94 -2.34 -8.07
N ALA A 235 1.11 -1.33 -7.76
CA ALA A 235 0.15 -0.76 -8.70
C ALA A 235 0.79 -0.28 -10.01
N GLU A 236 1.98 0.31 -9.97
CA GLU A 236 2.66 0.82 -11.16
C GLU A 236 3.14 -0.31 -12.06
N VAL A 237 3.65 -1.39 -11.46
CA VAL A 237 4.04 -2.61 -12.20
C VAL A 237 2.82 -3.24 -12.86
N LEU A 238 1.72 -3.37 -12.12
CA LEU A 238 0.47 -3.94 -12.63
C LEU A 238 -0.22 -3.04 -13.67
N ALA A 239 -0.02 -1.73 -13.61
CA ALA A 239 -0.53 -0.80 -14.61
C ALA A 239 0.29 -0.81 -15.92
N SER A 240 1.57 -1.20 -15.86
CA SER A 240 2.50 -1.21 -17.00
C SER A 240 2.06 -2.18 -18.10
N THR A 241 2.07 -1.71 -19.35
CA THR A 241 1.74 -2.49 -20.56
C THR A 241 2.83 -2.34 -21.62
N GLU A 242 2.83 -3.24 -22.61
CA GLU A 242 3.78 -3.18 -23.73
C GLU A 242 3.68 -1.81 -24.45
N GLY A 243 4.81 -1.13 -24.61
CA GLY A 243 4.90 0.20 -25.23
C GLY A 243 4.81 1.39 -24.24
N ALA A 244 4.29 1.21 -23.02
CA ALA A 244 4.23 2.27 -22.01
C ALA A 244 5.55 2.48 -21.26
N THR A 245 6.41 1.46 -21.19
CA THR A 245 7.68 1.45 -20.42
C THR A 245 8.74 2.44 -20.92
N ARG A 246 8.59 3.02 -22.12
CA ARG A 246 9.54 4.00 -22.67
C ARG A 246 9.45 5.40 -22.05
N ALA A 247 8.39 5.74 -21.33
CA ALA A 247 8.15 7.11 -20.88
C ALA A 247 8.66 7.44 -19.46
N GLY A 248 8.98 6.45 -18.61
CA GLY A 248 9.23 6.67 -17.18
C GLY A 248 10.69 6.63 -16.71
N ALA A 249 11.65 6.31 -17.59
CA ALA A 249 13.06 6.08 -17.19
C ALA A 249 13.90 7.36 -17.05
N ALA A 250 13.29 8.55 -17.16
CA ALA A 250 13.98 9.82 -17.02
C ALA A 250 13.36 10.63 -15.87
N ARG A 251 13.86 10.42 -14.66
CA ARG A 251 13.99 11.41 -13.58
C ARG A 251 14.82 10.83 -12.44
#